data_AF-A0A439MVH2-F1
#
_entry.id   AF-A0A439MVH2-F1
#
_cell.length_a   1.000
_cell.length_b   1.000
_cell.length_c   1.000
_cell.angle_alpha   90.00
_cell.angle_beta   90.00
_cell.angle_gamma   90.00
#
_symmetry.space_group_name_H-M   'P 1'
#
loop_
_entity.id
_entity.type
_entity.pdbx_description
1 polymer ?
#
loop_
_entity_poly.entity_id
_entity_poly.type
_entity_poly.pdbx_seq_one_letter_code
_entity_poly.pdbx_strand_id
1 'polypeptide(L)'
;MSREYENDGALHAKLIEEVLSHYPDKAAKRRKKHLNVAKSGNEAGGESEVLSECDVKSNIKSIPGVMTIRGCAYAGSKGVVWGPVKDMVHISHGPVGCGQYSWSQRRNYYVGTTGVDTFGTMQFTSDFQEKDIVFGGDKKLE
;
A
#
# COMPACT_ATOMS: atom_id res chain seq x y z
N MET A 1 -7.65 12.43 -31.41
CA MET A 1 -7.49 13.33 -30.24
C MET A 1 -6.37 14.29 -30.57
N SER A 2 -6.72 15.56 -30.81
CA SER A 2 -5.77 16.62 -31.12
C SER A 2 -4.77 16.78 -29.98
N ARG A 3 -3.48 16.81 -30.29
CA ARG A 3 -2.38 17.02 -29.34
C ARG A 3 -2.08 18.52 -29.17
N GLU A 4 -3.11 19.34 -29.09
CA GLU A 4 -2.99 20.78 -28.89
C GLU A 4 -3.16 21.09 -27.40
N TYR A 5 -2.17 20.74 -26.60
CA TYR A 5 -2.06 21.25 -25.24
C TYR A 5 -0.59 21.49 -24.90
N GLU A 6 -0.33 22.58 -24.18
CA GLU A 6 0.99 22.84 -23.61
C GLU A 6 1.11 22.06 -22.29
N ASN A 7 2.11 21.20 -22.20
CA ASN A 7 2.34 20.37 -21.02
C ASN A 7 3.17 21.15 -19.99
N ASP A 8 2.51 22.04 -19.25
CA ASP A 8 3.14 22.95 -18.30
C ASP A 8 2.57 22.81 -16.87
N GLY A 9 3.19 23.51 -15.92
CA GLY A 9 2.75 23.50 -14.52
C GLY A 9 1.33 24.06 -14.32
N ALA A 10 0.91 25.01 -15.16
CA ALA A 10 -0.42 25.60 -15.10
C ALA A 10 -1.51 24.60 -15.51
N LEU A 11 -1.27 23.82 -16.57
CA LEU A 11 -2.13 22.71 -16.97
C LEU A 11 -2.24 21.67 -15.85
N HIS A 12 -1.13 21.30 -15.21
CA HIS A 12 -1.13 20.34 -14.11
C HIS A 12 -1.93 20.83 -12.89
N ALA A 13 -1.81 22.12 -12.53
CA ALA A 13 -2.60 22.71 -11.45
C ALA A 13 -4.10 22.69 -11.77
N LYS A 14 -4.46 23.06 -13.00
CA LYS A 14 -5.85 23.02 -13.48
C LYS A 14 -6.43 21.60 -13.48
N LEU A 15 -5.64 20.61 -13.88
CA LEU A 15 -6.03 19.20 -13.84
C LEU A 15 -6.29 18.73 -12.40
N ILE A 16 -5.44 19.13 -11.44
CA ILE A 16 -5.66 18.80 -10.02
C ILE A 16 -6.99 19.40 -9.54
N GLU A 17 -7.29 20.65 -9.88
CA GLU A 17 -8.56 21.29 -9.52
C GLU A 17 -9.78 20.62 -10.15
N GLU A 18 -9.71 20.27 -11.43
CA GLU A 18 -10.76 19.54 -12.15
C GLU A 18 -11.03 18.16 -11.52
N VAL A 19 -9.98 17.41 -11.17
CA VAL A 19 -10.14 16.13 -10.48
C VAL A 19 -10.74 16.32 -9.08
N LEU A 20 -10.33 17.39 -8.37
CA LEU A 20 -10.81 17.66 -7.02
C LEU A 20 -12.27 18.13 -6.97
N SER A 21 -12.80 18.74 -8.04
CA SER A 21 -14.20 19.20 -8.11
C SER A 21 -15.22 18.05 -8.09
N HIS A 22 -14.80 16.84 -8.45
CA HIS A 22 -15.64 15.64 -8.42
C HIS A 22 -15.74 14.99 -7.03
N TYR A 23 -14.94 15.46 -6.05
CA TYR A 23 -15.03 14.99 -4.67
C TYR A 23 -15.99 15.85 -3.84
N PRO A 24 -16.68 15.26 -2.85
CA PRO A 24 -17.34 16.04 -1.81
C PRO A 24 -16.36 16.95 -1.07
N ASP A 25 -16.80 18.13 -0.62
CA ASP A 25 -15.94 19.19 -0.04
C ASP A 25 -14.93 18.69 1.01
N LYS A 26 -15.39 17.82 1.92
CA LYS A 26 -14.55 17.24 2.98
C LYS A 26 -13.44 16.35 2.40
N ALA A 27 -13.74 15.57 1.38
CA ALA A 27 -12.76 14.72 0.72
C ALA A 27 -11.82 15.55 -0.16
N ALA A 28 -12.35 16.52 -0.92
CA ALA A 28 -11.56 17.44 -1.75
C ALA A 28 -10.51 18.20 -0.91
N LYS A 29 -10.92 18.81 0.21
CA LYS A 29 -10.02 19.53 1.14
C LYS A 29 -8.90 18.64 1.70
N ARG A 30 -9.19 17.35 1.93
CA ARG A 30 -8.18 16.39 2.42
C ARG A 30 -7.26 15.92 1.29
N ARG A 31 -7.80 15.62 0.10
CA ARG A 31 -7.02 15.18 -1.07
C ARG A 31 -6.10 16.27 -1.60
N LYS A 32 -6.53 17.54 -1.58
CA LYS A 32 -5.72 18.70 -1.98
C LYS A 32 -4.35 18.74 -1.28
N LYS A 33 -4.25 18.28 -0.03
CA LYS A 33 -2.99 18.23 0.73
C LYS A 33 -1.98 17.19 0.21
N HIS A 34 -2.37 16.28 -0.66
CA HIS A 34 -1.55 15.15 -1.15
C HIS A 34 -1.24 15.26 -2.65
N LEU A 35 -1.66 16.35 -3.30
CA LEU A 35 -1.46 16.61 -4.72
C LEU A 35 -0.78 17.97 -4.84
N ASN A 36 0.32 18.02 -5.56
CA ASN A 36 1.02 19.25 -5.88
C ASN A 36 1.70 19.11 -7.24
N VAL A 37 2.06 20.22 -7.86
CA VAL A 37 2.79 20.25 -9.13
C VAL A 37 4.28 20.25 -8.84
N ALA A 38 4.98 19.25 -9.36
CA ALA A 38 6.43 19.20 -9.24
C ALA A 38 7.08 20.30 -10.08
N LYS A 39 7.97 21.07 -9.46
CA LYS A 39 8.84 22.01 -10.16
C LYS A 39 10.15 21.28 -10.47
N SER A 40 10.54 21.22 -11.74
CA SER A 40 11.84 20.66 -12.12
C SER A 40 12.96 21.68 -11.84
N GLY A 41 14.09 21.25 -11.32
CA GLY A 41 15.25 22.11 -11.02
C GLY A 41 15.98 22.74 -12.20
N ASN A 42 15.37 22.81 -13.40
CA ASN A 42 15.96 23.31 -14.64
C ASN A 42 15.18 24.49 -15.24
N GLU A 43 14.56 25.33 -14.41
CA GLU A 43 14.25 26.70 -14.83
C GLU A 43 15.50 27.55 -14.57
N ALA A 44 16.16 27.98 -15.66
CA ALA A 44 17.40 28.72 -15.62
C ALA A 44 17.22 30.08 -14.91
N GLY A 45 17.63 30.15 -13.64
CA GLY A 45 17.78 31.41 -12.90
C GLY A 45 17.06 31.45 -11.55
N GLY A 46 17.47 30.61 -10.62
CA GLY A 46 17.01 30.67 -9.23
C GLY A 46 17.19 29.33 -8.54
N GLU A 47 17.59 29.34 -7.28
CA GLU A 47 17.90 28.16 -6.47
C GLU A 47 16.80 27.09 -6.61
N SER A 48 17.22 25.90 -7.03
CA SER A 48 16.36 24.76 -7.30
C SER A 48 15.65 24.29 -6.01
N GLU A 49 14.46 24.82 -5.72
CA GLU A 49 13.58 24.29 -4.67
C GLU A 49 13.07 22.91 -5.09
N VAL A 50 13.84 21.88 -4.74
CA VAL A 50 13.38 20.48 -4.74
C VAL A 50 12.10 20.42 -3.91
N LEU A 51 11.04 19.78 -4.43
CA LEU A 51 9.83 19.50 -3.66
C LEU A 51 10.23 18.92 -2.30
N SER A 52 10.08 19.72 -1.26
CA SER A 52 10.47 19.37 0.09
C SER A 52 9.39 18.48 0.72
N GLU A 53 9.76 17.78 1.79
CA GLU A 53 8.82 16.96 2.57
C GLU A 53 7.61 17.78 3.10
N CYS A 54 7.70 19.11 3.09
CA CYS A 54 6.65 20.03 3.51
C CYS A 54 5.56 20.28 2.46
N ASP A 55 5.83 20.01 1.17
CA ASP A 55 4.95 20.42 0.05
C ASP A 55 3.76 19.49 -0.18
N VAL A 56 3.84 18.25 0.30
CA VAL A 56 2.74 17.27 0.28
C VAL A 56 2.64 16.54 1.61
N LYS A 57 1.42 16.43 2.16
CA LYS A 57 1.18 15.63 3.36
C LYS A 57 1.13 14.15 2.98
N SER A 58 1.96 13.35 3.64
CA SER A 58 2.02 11.89 3.47
C SER A 58 1.75 11.18 4.81
N ASN A 59 1.72 9.84 4.80
CA ASN A 59 1.53 9.01 6.00
C ASN A 59 0.31 9.35 6.88
N ILE A 60 -0.78 9.86 6.30
CA ILE A 60 -2.05 10.05 7.01
C ILE A 60 -3.09 9.03 6.56
N LYS A 61 -4.14 8.81 7.37
CA LYS A 61 -5.24 7.85 7.08
C LYS A 61 -5.88 8.11 5.72
N SER A 62 -6.10 7.04 4.95
CA SER A 62 -6.85 7.08 3.69
C SER A 62 -8.26 7.61 3.91
N ILE A 63 -8.83 8.22 2.88
CA ILE A 63 -10.22 8.67 2.91
C ILE A 63 -11.12 7.44 2.66
N PRO A 64 -12.22 7.24 3.41
CA PRO A 64 -13.15 6.15 3.13
C PRO A 64 -13.76 6.26 1.73
N GLY A 65 -13.93 5.12 1.04
CA GLY A 65 -14.65 5.05 -0.23
C GLY A 65 -13.91 5.56 -1.47
N VAL A 66 -12.63 5.98 -1.38
CA VAL A 66 -11.89 6.54 -2.55
C VAL A 66 -11.02 5.51 -3.29
N MET A 67 -11.26 4.21 -3.08
CA MET A 67 -10.53 3.13 -3.76
C MET A 67 -8.99 3.27 -3.62
N THR A 68 -8.52 3.37 -2.38
CA THR A 68 -7.09 3.53 -2.09
C THR A 68 -6.27 2.31 -2.54
N ILE A 69 -5.06 2.53 -3.04
CA ILE A 69 -4.13 1.47 -3.47
C ILE A 69 -3.31 0.92 -2.28
N ARG A 70 -3.57 1.38 -1.06
CA ARG A 70 -2.85 0.90 0.14
C ARG A 70 -3.27 -0.50 0.54
N GLY A 71 -2.32 -1.26 1.09
CA GLY A 71 -2.57 -2.49 1.84
C GLY A 71 -2.79 -2.24 3.33
N CYS A 72 -2.51 -3.25 4.15
CA CYS A 72 -2.61 -3.21 5.62
C CYS A 72 -1.28 -3.56 6.29
N ALA A 73 -1.20 -3.42 7.62
CA ALA A 73 0.00 -3.74 8.39
C ALA A 73 0.41 -5.22 8.29
N TYR A 74 -0.55 -6.16 8.18
CA TYR A 74 -0.24 -7.57 7.93
C TYR A 74 0.51 -7.77 6.61
N ALA A 75 0.10 -7.09 5.53
CA ALA A 75 0.80 -7.17 4.25
C ALA A 75 2.24 -6.67 4.37
N GLY A 76 2.47 -5.58 5.11
CA GLY A 76 3.81 -5.05 5.38
C GLY A 76 4.67 -5.94 6.28
N SER A 77 4.10 -6.56 7.30
CA SER A 77 4.82 -7.46 8.19
C SER A 77 5.05 -8.84 7.56
N LYS A 78 3.98 -9.62 7.36
CA LYS A 78 4.04 -11.00 6.85
C LYS A 78 4.40 -11.03 5.38
N GLY A 79 3.72 -10.25 4.54
CA GLY A 79 3.88 -10.32 3.08
C GLY A 79 5.21 -9.76 2.58
N VAL A 80 5.81 -8.80 3.28
CA VAL A 80 7.03 -8.11 2.84
C VAL A 80 8.26 -8.51 3.65
N VAL A 81 8.21 -8.45 4.99
CA VAL A 81 9.39 -8.61 5.85
C VAL A 81 9.61 -10.06 6.28
N TRP A 82 8.61 -10.69 6.89
CA TRP A 82 8.76 -12.02 7.48
C TRP A 82 8.66 -13.17 6.47
N GLY A 83 7.69 -13.13 5.56
CA GLY A 83 7.44 -14.20 4.58
C GLY A 83 8.64 -14.64 3.73
N PRO A 84 9.59 -13.75 3.37
CA PRO A 84 10.82 -14.14 2.68
C PRO A 84 11.83 -14.94 3.51
N VAL A 85 11.71 -15.00 4.84
CA VAL A 85 12.60 -15.82 5.66
C VAL A 85 12.25 -17.29 5.44
N LYS A 86 13.06 -17.95 4.61
CA LYS A 86 12.69 -19.20 3.92
C LYS A 86 12.63 -20.42 4.84
N ASP A 87 13.40 -20.45 5.92
CA ASP A 87 13.62 -21.58 6.83
C ASP A 87 12.78 -21.48 8.11
N MET A 88 11.81 -20.57 8.15
CA MET A 88 10.83 -20.47 9.23
C MET A 88 9.40 -20.67 8.71
N VAL A 89 8.55 -21.27 9.54
CA VAL A 89 7.11 -21.35 9.30
C VAL A 89 6.45 -20.07 9.81
N HIS A 90 5.77 -19.35 8.90
CA HIS A 90 5.05 -18.12 9.23
C HIS A 90 3.55 -18.37 9.31
N ILE A 91 3.01 -18.42 10.52
CA ILE A 91 1.57 -18.65 10.75
C ILE A 91 0.80 -17.33 10.53
N SER A 92 -0.10 -17.34 9.55
CA SER A 92 -1.11 -16.30 9.39
C SER A 92 -2.23 -16.55 10.39
N HIS A 93 -2.05 -16.10 11.62
CA HIS A 93 -2.99 -16.39 12.70
C HIS A 93 -4.27 -15.54 12.58
N GLY A 94 -5.40 -16.18 12.27
CA GLY A 94 -6.69 -15.56 12.03
C GLY A 94 -7.53 -16.34 10.99
N PRO A 95 -8.55 -15.70 10.39
CA PRO A 95 -9.34 -16.32 9.33
C PRO A 95 -8.54 -16.58 8.04
N VAL A 96 -9.01 -17.48 7.18
CA VAL A 96 -8.30 -17.95 5.97
C VAL A 96 -7.86 -16.86 4.99
N GLY A 97 -8.62 -15.77 4.86
CA GLY A 97 -8.48 -14.81 3.75
C GLY A 97 -7.09 -14.17 3.61
N CYS A 98 -6.52 -13.65 4.69
CA CYS A 98 -5.25 -12.92 4.64
C CYS A 98 -4.09 -13.79 4.12
N GLY A 99 -4.02 -15.03 4.60
CA GLY A 99 -3.02 -15.99 4.15
C GLY A 99 -3.22 -16.36 2.69
N GLN A 100 -4.47 -16.65 2.30
CA GLN A 100 -4.81 -17.07 0.93
C GLN A 100 -4.45 -16.02 -0.11
N TYR A 101 -4.86 -14.75 0.08
CA TYR A 101 -4.59 -13.68 -0.88
C TYR A 101 -3.12 -13.24 -0.92
N SER A 102 -2.35 -13.54 0.13
CA SER A 102 -0.91 -13.26 0.17
C SER A 102 -0.04 -14.46 -0.24
N TRP A 103 -0.66 -15.59 -0.58
CA TRP A 103 0.07 -16.83 -0.88
C TRP A 103 0.79 -16.72 -2.23
N SER A 104 2.11 -16.67 -2.17
CA SER A 104 3.00 -16.68 -3.34
C SER A 104 2.77 -15.54 -4.36
N GLN A 105 2.11 -14.45 -3.95
CA GLN A 105 1.87 -13.29 -4.81
C GLN A 105 3.09 -12.37 -4.93
N ARG A 106 3.93 -12.31 -3.89
CA ARG A 106 5.19 -11.57 -3.93
C ARG A 106 6.33 -12.50 -4.37
N ARG A 107 7.11 -12.05 -5.36
CA ARG A 107 8.20 -12.82 -5.99
C ARG A 107 9.51 -12.76 -5.19
N ASN A 108 9.45 -13.05 -3.88
CA ASN A 108 10.64 -13.19 -3.05
C ASN A 108 11.29 -14.57 -3.23
N TYR A 109 12.16 -14.68 -4.23
CA TYR A 109 12.81 -15.93 -4.60
C TYR A 109 13.70 -16.49 -3.49
N TYR A 110 13.80 -17.81 -3.43
CA TYR A 110 14.67 -18.55 -2.52
C TYR A 110 15.13 -19.86 -3.17
N VAL A 111 16.15 -20.47 -2.56
CA VAL A 111 16.64 -21.81 -2.89
C VAL A 111 16.40 -22.72 -1.70
N GLY A 112 15.79 -23.88 -1.95
CA GLY A 112 15.46 -24.92 -0.98
C GLY A 112 14.40 -25.88 -1.53
N THR A 113 14.09 -26.91 -0.75
CA THR A 113 13.02 -27.87 -1.02
C THR A 113 11.76 -27.47 -0.24
N THR A 114 10.83 -26.81 -0.92
CA THR A 114 9.58 -26.32 -0.30
C THR A 114 8.82 -27.45 0.41
N GLY A 115 8.47 -27.24 1.68
CA GLY A 115 7.77 -28.21 2.54
C GLY A 115 8.70 -29.15 3.30
N VAL A 116 10.02 -29.07 3.07
CA VAL A 116 11.03 -29.88 3.79
C VAL A 116 11.93 -28.99 4.63
N ASP A 117 12.75 -28.15 4.00
CA ASP A 117 13.71 -27.24 4.66
C ASP A 117 13.35 -25.76 4.46
N THR A 118 12.37 -25.48 3.60
CA THR A 118 11.94 -24.13 3.26
C THR A 118 10.44 -24.03 3.08
N PHE A 119 9.87 -22.87 3.38
CA PHE A 119 8.41 -22.68 3.52
C PHE A 119 7.88 -21.40 2.85
N GLY A 120 8.73 -20.67 2.12
CA GLY A 120 8.42 -19.31 1.62
C GLY A 120 7.23 -19.21 0.66
N THR A 121 6.93 -20.26 -0.13
CA THR A 121 5.73 -20.34 -0.99
C THR A 121 4.64 -21.22 -0.40
N MET A 122 4.56 -21.39 0.91
CA MET A 122 3.46 -22.11 1.58
C MET A 122 2.59 -21.15 2.40
N GLN A 123 1.38 -21.59 2.71
CA GLN A 123 0.45 -20.85 3.54
C GLN A 123 0.09 -21.68 4.77
N PHE A 124 0.51 -21.19 5.93
CA PHE A 124 0.12 -21.72 7.23
C PHE A 124 -0.84 -20.73 7.87
N THR A 125 -1.96 -21.22 8.40
CA THR A 125 -3.00 -20.41 9.03
C THR A 125 -3.64 -21.18 10.16
N SER A 126 -4.13 -20.47 11.17
CA SER A 126 -4.97 -21.05 12.20
C SER A 126 -6.44 -21.19 11.77
N ASP A 127 -6.81 -20.65 10.61
CA ASP A 127 -8.15 -20.71 10.02
C ASP A 127 -9.28 -20.54 11.04
N PHE A 128 -9.35 -19.35 11.62
CA PHE A 128 -10.33 -19.02 12.65
C PHE A 128 -11.75 -19.26 12.17
N GLN A 129 -12.47 -20.06 12.96
CA GLN A 129 -13.90 -20.25 12.89
C GLN A 129 -14.59 -19.36 13.93
N GLU A 130 -15.91 -19.27 13.89
CA GLU A 130 -16.67 -18.43 14.81
C GLU A 130 -16.41 -18.76 16.29
N LYS A 131 -16.26 -20.04 16.62
CA LYS A 131 -15.87 -20.48 17.99
C LYS A 131 -14.52 -19.89 18.44
N ASP A 132 -13.57 -19.70 17.53
CA ASP A 132 -12.24 -19.17 17.85
C ASP A 132 -12.31 -17.65 18.09
N ILE A 133 -13.30 -16.97 17.48
CA ILE A 133 -13.62 -15.58 17.77
C ILE A 133 -14.33 -15.45 19.13
N VAL A 134 -15.30 -16.33 19.40
CA VAL A 134 -16.12 -16.28 20.63
C VAL A 134 -15.31 -16.68 21.87
N PHE A 135 -14.50 -17.73 21.77
CA PHE A 135 -13.80 -18.31 22.93
C PHE A 135 -12.29 -18.02 22.96
N GLY A 136 -11.79 -17.26 21.99
CA GLY A 136 -10.36 -16.98 21.83
C GLY A 136 -9.60 -18.09 21.12
N GLY A 137 -8.47 -17.72 20.50
CA GLY A 137 -7.67 -18.61 19.66
C GLY A 137 -6.40 -19.15 20.30
N ASP A 138 -6.06 -18.76 21.54
CA ASP A 138 -4.78 -19.11 22.18
C ASP A 138 -4.58 -20.62 22.27
N LYS A 139 -5.61 -21.37 22.71
CA LYS A 139 -5.58 -22.84 22.78
C LYS A 139 -5.44 -23.53 21.41
N LYS A 140 -5.77 -22.83 20.32
CA LYS A 140 -5.61 -23.33 18.95
C LYS A 140 -4.24 -22.98 18.39
N LEU A 141 -3.57 -21.97 18.97
CA LEU A 141 -2.24 -21.53 18.57
C LEU A 141 -1.13 -22.32 19.27
N GLU A 142 -1.35 -22.68 20.53
CA GLU A 142 -0.49 -23.59 21.31
C GLU A 142 -0.42 -24.99 20.70
#